data_AF-A0A6I1NPX7-F1
#
_entry.id   AF-A0A6I1NPX7-F1
#
_cell.length_a   1.000
_cell.length_b   1.000
_cell.length_c   1.000
_cell.angle_alpha   90.00
_cell.angle_beta   90.00
_cell.angle_gamma   90.00
#
_symmetry.space_group_name_H-M   'P 1'
#
loop_
_entity.id
_entity.type
_entity.pdbx_description
1 polymer ?
#
loop_
_entity_poly.entity_id
_entity_poly.type
_entity_poly.pdbx_seq_one_letter_code
_entity_poly.pdbx_strand_id
1 'polypeptide(L)'
;MQDHEYSVIGHRRSTIGRYLGMLATIVVSFLPAIGIGLSDLMAQLGLPDWSKYFLVIPITASLTYTALHWFFNKYGWRPLSFLAQVPNIAGDWGCVGQTLNDDGTVTQDWKGDVTISQTWEKIRVRLETRSSVSHSLSVALIPEPDGCWMLMYSYYNKPKPGNAHLNAHQGYSEMRFSKGLKISTGDYFTAKGRGTAGIMTFTRK
;
A
#
# COMPACT_ATOMS: atom_id res chain seq x y z
N MET A 1 -14.17 4.14 -5.72
CA MET A 1 -12.77 4.30 -6.20
C MET A 1 -11.97 3.12 -5.69
N GLN A 2 -11.23 2.46 -6.57
CA GLN A 2 -10.59 1.17 -6.32
C GLN A 2 -9.16 1.36 -5.79
N ASP A 3 -8.77 0.52 -4.83
CA ASP A 3 -7.37 0.36 -4.43
C ASP A 3 -6.62 -0.38 -5.55
N HIS A 4 -5.39 0.02 -5.83
CA HIS A 4 -4.57 -0.56 -6.91
C HIS A 4 -3.32 -1.24 -6.36
N GLU A 5 -2.84 -2.23 -7.09
CA GLU A 5 -1.52 -2.84 -6.85
C GLU A 5 -0.41 -1.82 -7.12
N TYR A 6 0.78 -2.06 -6.58
CA TYR A 6 1.94 -1.20 -6.82
C TYR A 6 3.20 -1.99 -7.10
N SER A 7 4.09 -1.35 -7.85
CA SER A 7 5.37 -1.93 -8.20
C SER A 7 6.39 -1.61 -7.11
N VAL A 8 7.08 -2.64 -6.61
CA VAL A 8 8.32 -2.46 -5.84
C VAL A 8 9.48 -2.84 -6.75
N ILE A 9 10.27 -1.85 -7.15
CA ILE A 9 11.40 -2.05 -8.09
C ILE A 9 12.64 -2.48 -7.28
N GLY A 10 13.49 -3.35 -7.86
CA GLY A 10 14.71 -3.83 -7.19
C GLY A 10 14.49 -4.89 -6.11
N HIS A 11 13.24 -5.33 -5.93
CA HIS A 11 12.84 -6.32 -4.93
C HIS A 11 13.26 -7.75 -5.33
N ARG A 12 14.09 -8.43 -4.52
CA ARG A 12 14.39 -9.87 -4.73
C ARG A 12 13.23 -10.74 -4.26
N ARG A 13 12.16 -10.80 -5.06
CA ARG A 13 10.94 -11.59 -4.83
C ARG A 13 11.25 -13.05 -4.44
N SER A 14 12.30 -13.64 -5.00
CA SER A 14 12.71 -15.03 -4.72
C SER A 14 13.24 -15.24 -3.30
N THR A 15 13.92 -14.26 -2.70
CA THR A 15 14.50 -14.41 -1.35
C THR A 15 13.42 -14.26 -0.29
N ILE A 16 12.52 -13.31 -0.47
CA ILE A 16 11.39 -13.08 0.42
C ILE A 16 10.37 -14.22 0.31
N GLY A 17 10.13 -14.71 -0.90
CA GLY A 17 9.34 -15.92 -1.12
C GLY A 17 9.89 -17.14 -0.38
N ARG A 18 11.22 -17.28 -0.25
CA ARG A 18 11.84 -18.37 0.54
C ARG A 18 11.53 -18.25 2.03
N TYR A 19 11.75 -17.07 2.64
CA TYR A 19 11.46 -16.88 4.06
C TYR A 19 9.97 -17.01 4.37
N LEU A 20 9.10 -16.48 3.50
CA LEU A 20 7.66 -16.68 3.59
C LEU A 20 7.26 -18.15 3.46
N GLY A 21 7.87 -18.89 2.53
CA GLY A 21 7.67 -20.32 2.38
C GLY A 21 8.06 -21.10 3.64
N MET A 22 9.20 -20.78 4.25
CA MET A 22 9.65 -21.40 5.51
C MET A 22 8.66 -21.11 6.65
N LEU A 23 8.24 -19.85 6.82
CA LEU A 23 7.22 -19.49 7.82
C LEU A 23 5.89 -20.21 7.57
N ALA A 24 5.46 -20.29 6.31
CA ALA A 24 4.24 -21.00 5.93
C ALA A 24 4.33 -22.49 6.27
N THR A 25 5.47 -23.15 6.05
CA THR A 25 5.65 -24.56 6.41
C THR A 25 5.54 -24.80 7.92
N ILE A 26 6.06 -23.89 8.75
CA ILE A 26 5.91 -23.97 10.20
C ILE A 26 4.43 -23.86 10.57
N VAL A 27 3.71 -22.87 10.04
CA VAL A 27 2.28 -22.68 10.34
C VAL A 27 1.45 -23.87 9.87
N VAL A 28 1.71 -24.39 8.66
CA VAL A 28 1.03 -25.56 8.11
C VAL A 28 1.28 -26.82 8.92
N SER A 29 2.44 -26.95 9.59
CA SER A 29 2.74 -28.10 10.44
C SER A 29 1.80 -28.21 11.66
N PHE A 30 1.12 -27.13 12.04
CA PHE A 30 0.13 -27.13 13.11
C PHE A 30 -1.31 -27.41 12.63
N LEU A 31 -1.57 -27.42 11.32
CA LEU A 31 -2.89 -27.70 10.76
C LEU A 31 -3.48 -29.07 11.13
N PRO A 32 -2.69 -30.16 11.22
CA PRO A 32 -3.21 -31.45 11.65
C PRO A 32 -3.93 -31.39 13.01
N ALA A 33 -3.48 -30.55 13.94
CA ALA A 33 -4.13 -30.38 15.25
C ALA A 33 -5.56 -29.80 15.12
N ILE A 34 -5.77 -28.88 14.16
CA ILE A 34 -7.10 -28.32 13.86
C ILE A 34 -7.96 -29.34 13.10
N GLY A 35 -7.34 -30.10 12.18
CA GLY A 35 -8.01 -31.14 11.40
C GLY A 35 -8.54 -32.31 12.26
N ILE A 36 -7.86 -32.65 13.35
CA ILE A 36 -8.32 -33.67 14.31
C ILE A 36 -9.65 -33.24 14.96
N GLY A 37 -9.73 -32.02 15.51
CA GLY A 37 -10.95 -31.54 16.16
C GLY A 37 -12.15 -31.44 15.21
N LEU A 38 -11.95 -31.04 13.96
CA LEU A 38 -13.04 -31.00 12.97
C LEU A 38 -13.47 -32.40 12.53
N SER A 39 -12.53 -33.35 12.43
CA SER A 39 -12.84 -34.75 12.16
C SER A 39 -13.70 -35.36 13.25
N ASP A 40 -13.40 -35.08 14.52
CA ASP A 40 -14.15 -35.61 15.66
C ASP A 40 -15.58 -35.05 15.69
N LEU A 41 -15.76 -33.77 15.33
CA LEU A 41 -17.08 -33.15 15.18
C LEU A 41 -17.91 -33.81 14.06
N MET A 42 -17.30 -34.09 12.90
CA MET A 42 -18.02 -34.74 11.78
C MET A 42 -18.46 -36.16 12.14
N ALA A 43 -17.65 -36.89 12.91
CA ALA A 43 -18.01 -38.21 13.43
C ALA A 43 -19.21 -38.13 14.39
N GLN A 44 -19.25 -37.11 15.26
CA GLN A 44 -20.42 -36.87 16.14
C GLN A 44 -21.70 -36.53 15.38
N LEU A 45 -21.58 -35.89 14.21
CA LEU A 45 -22.71 -35.56 13.33
C LEU A 45 -23.15 -36.75 12.44
N GLY A 46 -22.51 -37.92 12.57
CA GLY A 46 -22.88 -39.13 11.84
C GLY A 46 -22.52 -39.10 10.35
N LEU A 47 -21.56 -38.26 9.95
CA LEU A 47 -21.16 -38.16 8.55
C LEU A 47 -20.27 -39.35 8.12
N PRO A 48 -20.38 -39.79 6.85
CA PRO A 48 -19.58 -40.91 6.36
C PRO A 48 -18.08 -40.59 6.27
N ASP A 49 -17.21 -41.59 6.34
CA ASP A 49 -15.74 -41.40 6.33
C ASP A 49 -15.19 -40.68 5.09
N TRP A 50 -15.84 -40.81 3.93
CA TRP A 50 -15.42 -40.08 2.71
C TRP A 50 -15.53 -38.56 2.89
N SER A 51 -16.42 -38.08 3.78
CA SER A 51 -16.59 -36.65 4.08
C SER A 51 -15.31 -36.02 4.64
N LYS A 52 -14.46 -36.81 5.32
CA LYS A 52 -13.18 -36.35 5.86
C LYS A 52 -12.23 -35.94 4.73
N TYR A 53 -12.21 -36.69 3.64
CA TYR A 53 -11.32 -36.41 2.51
C TYR A 53 -11.83 -35.29 1.61
N PHE A 54 -13.14 -35.24 1.37
CA PHE A 54 -13.73 -34.32 0.38
C PHE A 54 -14.29 -33.03 0.99
N LEU A 55 -14.60 -33.00 2.29
CA LEU A 55 -15.13 -31.81 2.96
C LEU A 55 -14.15 -31.26 3.99
N VAL A 56 -13.69 -32.07 4.95
CA VAL A 56 -12.84 -31.60 6.06
C VAL A 56 -11.52 -31.04 5.55
N ILE A 57 -10.79 -31.77 4.68
CA ILE A 57 -9.48 -31.31 4.17
C ILE A 57 -9.61 -30.01 3.35
N PRO A 58 -10.46 -29.90 2.32
CA PRO A 58 -10.56 -28.66 1.54
C PRO A 58 -11.06 -27.48 2.36
N ILE A 59 -12.07 -27.67 3.24
CA ILE A 59 -12.62 -26.59 4.05
C ILE A 59 -11.57 -26.06 5.03
N THR A 60 -10.87 -26.96 5.74
CA THR A 60 -9.81 -26.54 6.68
C THR A 60 -8.66 -25.85 5.96
N ALA A 61 -8.22 -26.36 4.82
CA ALA A 61 -7.18 -25.72 4.00
C ALA A 61 -7.61 -24.33 3.52
N SER A 62 -8.82 -24.20 2.97
CA SER A 62 -9.35 -22.93 2.45
C SER A 62 -9.55 -21.89 3.57
N LEU A 63 -10.14 -22.27 4.70
CA LEU A 63 -10.32 -21.37 5.84
C LEU A 63 -8.98 -20.90 6.39
N THR A 64 -8.04 -21.82 6.57
CA THR A 64 -6.71 -21.49 7.08
C THR A 64 -5.97 -20.57 6.13
N TYR A 65 -5.92 -20.91 4.83
CA TYR A 65 -5.27 -20.07 3.83
C TYR A 65 -5.87 -18.67 3.80
N THR A 66 -7.21 -18.56 3.78
CA THR A 66 -7.91 -17.27 3.74
C THR A 66 -7.61 -16.43 4.99
N ALA A 67 -7.65 -17.04 6.17
CA ALA A 67 -7.37 -16.35 7.43
C ALA A 67 -5.90 -15.88 7.51
N LEU A 68 -4.95 -16.74 7.15
CA LEU A 68 -3.53 -16.42 7.15
C LEU A 68 -3.19 -15.35 6.11
N HIS A 69 -3.72 -15.47 4.89
CA HIS A 69 -3.51 -14.48 3.83
C HIS A 69 -4.05 -13.11 4.27
N TRP A 70 -5.28 -13.05 4.77
CA TRP A 70 -5.89 -11.81 5.26
C TRP A 70 -5.07 -11.17 6.39
N PHE A 71 -4.68 -11.99 7.39
CA PHE A 71 -3.86 -11.52 8.51
C PHE A 71 -2.50 -11.01 8.06
N PHE A 72 -1.82 -11.76 7.19
CA PHE A 72 -0.50 -11.39 6.67
C PHE A 72 -0.58 -10.11 5.85
N ASN A 73 -1.52 -10.01 4.90
CA ASN A 73 -1.69 -8.86 4.02
C ASN A 73 -2.02 -7.57 4.79
N LYS A 74 -2.79 -7.67 5.89
CA LYS A 74 -3.20 -6.50 6.66
C LYS A 74 -2.19 -6.13 7.76
N TYR A 75 -1.66 -7.11 8.48
CA TYR A 75 -0.87 -6.88 9.70
C TYR A 75 0.51 -7.53 9.66
N GLY A 76 0.61 -8.80 9.26
CA GLY A 76 1.84 -9.60 9.40
C GLY A 76 3.04 -9.05 8.63
N TRP A 77 2.83 -8.40 7.48
CA TRP A 77 3.92 -7.83 6.68
C TRP A 77 4.61 -6.63 7.32
N ARG A 78 3.91 -5.85 8.17
CA ARG A 78 4.44 -4.60 8.76
C ARG A 78 5.67 -4.81 9.64
N PRO A 79 5.66 -5.71 10.65
CA PRO A 79 6.86 -5.99 11.43
C PRO A 79 7.94 -6.70 10.59
N LEU A 80 7.52 -7.44 9.55
CA LEU A 80 8.43 -8.11 8.61
C LEU A 80 8.94 -7.18 7.50
N SER A 81 8.60 -5.88 7.52
CA SER A 81 9.01 -4.91 6.49
C SER A 81 10.53 -4.83 6.32
N PHE A 82 11.28 -5.01 7.41
CA PHE A 82 12.75 -5.12 7.39
C PHE A 82 13.23 -6.34 6.58
N LEU A 83 12.59 -7.50 6.77
CA LEU A 83 12.92 -8.73 6.04
C LEU A 83 12.40 -8.69 4.60
N ALA A 84 11.25 -8.06 4.41
CA ALA A 84 10.57 -7.91 3.14
C ALA A 84 11.15 -6.79 2.28
N GLN A 85 12.12 -6.01 2.77
CA GLN A 85 12.76 -4.91 2.05
C GLN A 85 11.75 -3.95 1.41
N VAL A 86 10.60 -3.72 2.04
CA VAL A 86 9.57 -2.76 1.58
C VAL A 86 9.30 -1.81 2.74
N PRO A 87 9.43 -0.49 2.56
CA PRO A 87 9.23 0.45 3.65
C PRO A 87 7.74 0.53 3.98
N ASN A 88 7.44 0.62 5.27
CA ASN A 88 6.10 0.96 5.71
C ASN A 88 5.96 2.49 5.78
N ILE A 89 5.43 3.09 4.73
CA ILE A 89 5.16 4.54 4.65
C ILE A 89 3.70 4.89 4.96
N ALA A 90 2.92 3.91 5.43
CA ALA A 90 1.52 4.11 5.79
C ALA A 90 1.37 5.14 6.93
N GLY A 91 0.29 5.90 6.86
CA GLY A 91 -0.10 6.86 7.89
C GLY A 91 -0.56 8.20 7.31
N ASP A 92 -0.75 9.15 8.21
CA ASP A 92 -1.13 10.51 7.89
C ASP A 92 0.08 11.44 7.93
N TRP A 93 0.12 12.36 6.97
CA TRP A 93 1.22 13.27 6.71
C TRP A 93 0.67 14.66 6.48
N GLY A 94 1.29 15.68 7.08
CA GLY A 94 1.08 17.05 6.67
C GLY A 94 1.83 17.34 5.37
N CYS A 95 1.22 18.06 4.44
CA CYS A 95 1.82 18.45 3.17
C CYS A 95 1.89 19.99 3.06
N VAL A 96 3.08 20.47 2.72
CA VAL A 96 3.32 21.85 2.27
C VAL A 96 3.83 21.77 0.84
N GLY A 97 3.17 22.49 -0.06
CA GLY A 97 3.53 22.52 -1.47
C GLY A 97 3.74 23.94 -1.98
N GLN A 98 4.62 24.08 -2.96
CA GLN A 98 4.94 25.34 -3.63
C GLN A 98 4.83 25.12 -5.13
N THR A 99 3.96 25.88 -5.79
CA THR A 99 3.87 25.89 -7.26
C THR A 99 4.97 26.79 -7.80
N LEU A 100 5.69 26.30 -8.80
CA LEU A 100 6.83 26.99 -9.41
C LEU A 100 6.47 27.47 -10.82
N ASN A 101 7.06 28.59 -11.21
CA ASN A 101 7.14 29.05 -12.60
C ASN A 101 8.24 28.29 -13.34
N ASP A 102 8.30 28.47 -14.67
CA ASP A 102 9.35 27.92 -15.53
C ASP A 102 10.76 28.42 -15.16
N ASP A 103 10.86 29.60 -14.53
CA ASP A 103 12.12 30.17 -14.01
C ASP A 103 12.48 29.68 -12.60
N GLY A 104 11.67 28.80 -12.00
CA GLY A 104 11.86 28.26 -10.66
C GLY A 104 11.37 29.17 -9.52
N THR A 105 10.77 30.33 -9.83
CA THR A 105 10.20 31.21 -8.80
C THR A 105 8.90 30.65 -8.22
N VAL A 106 8.69 30.84 -6.92
CA VAL A 106 7.46 30.39 -6.24
C VAL A 106 6.31 31.32 -6.60
N THR A 107 5.27 30.76 -7.21
CA THR A 107 4.04 31.48 -7.56
C THR A 107 2.98 31.38 -6.49
N GLN A 108 2.88 30.21 -5.86
CA GLN A 108 1.79 29.92 -4.93
C GLN A 108 2.20 28.87 -3.91
N ASP A 109 2.09 29.23 -2.63
CA ASP A 109 2.15 28.28 -1.53
C ASP A 109 0.76 27.68 -1.26
N TRP A 110 0.75 26.40 -0.91
CA TRP A 110 -0.47 25.70 -0.53
C TRP A 110 -0.18 24.62 0.51
N LYS A 111 -1.22 24.21 1.22
CA LYS A 111 -1.16 23.18 2.27
C LYS A 111 -2.22 22.12 2.02
N GLY A 112 -1.93 20.91 2.49
CA GLY A 112 -2.86 19.80 2.45
C GLY A 112 -2.48 18.70 3.42
N ASP A 113 -3.29 17.65 3.42
CA ASP A 113 -3.09 16.45 4.19
C ASP A 113 -2.95 15.27 3.24
N VAL A 114 -1.94 14.43 3.48
CA VAL A 114 -1.70 13.21 2.72
C VAL A 114 -1.96 12.01 3.60
N THR A 115 -2.84 11.13 3.15
CA THR A 115 -3.07 9.82 3.78
C THR A 115 -2.52 8.75 2.85
N ILE A 116 -1.57 7.97 3.34
CA ILE A 116 -1.01 6.80 2.64
C ILE A 116 -1.57 5.55 3.28
N SER A 117 -2.39 4.82 2.53
CA SER A 117 -2.87 3.49 2.91
C SER A 117 -2.01 2.44 2.23
N GLN A 118 -1.39 1.56 3.01
CA GLN A 118 -0.53 0.50 2.49
C GLN A 118 -0.89 -0.84 3.13
N THR A 119 -1.06 -1.85 2.28
CA THR A 119 -1.03 -3.27 2.62
C THR A 119 0.17 -3.91 1.92
N TRP A 120 0.33 -5.22 2.07
CA TRP A 120 1.36 -5.94 1.33
C TRP A 120 1.21 -5.76 -0.19
N GLU A 121 -0.02 -5.91 -0.68
CA GLU A 121 -0.33 -5.96 -2.12
C GLU A 121 -0.74 -4.60 -2.71
N LYS A 122 -1.27 -3.71 -1.89
CA LYS A 122 -1.94 -2.49 -2.35
C LYS A 122 -1.36 -1.27 -1.65
N ILE A 123 -1.30 -0.17 -2.39
CA ILE A 123 -0.98 1.13 -1.82
C ILE A 123 -1.89 2.18 -2.45
N ARG A 124 -2.19 3.21 -1.67
CA ARG A 124 -2.96 4.35 -2.13
C ARG A 124 -2.45 5.61 -1.48
N VAL A 125 -2.22 6.62 -2.32
CA VAL A 125 -1.91 7.98 -1.87
C VAL A 125 -3.15 8.84 -2.09
N ARG A 126 -3.61 9.49 -1.03
CA ARG A 126 -4.69 10.46 -1.08
C ARG A 126 -4.16 11.79 -0.59
N LEU A 127 -4.23 12.83 -1.41
CA LEU A 127 -3.93 14.20 -1.02
C LEU A 127 -5.25 14.98 -0.97
N GLU A 128 -5.48 15.67 0.15
CA GLU A 128 -6.61 16.56 0.34
C GLU A 128 -6.11 17.97 0.61
N THR A 129 -6.56 18.92 -0.19
CA THR A 129 -6.29 20.35 0.01
C THR A 129 -7.58 21.05 0.46
N ARG A 130 -7.52 22.37 0.66
CA ARG A 130 -8.72 23.16 0.94
C ARG A 130 -9.78 23.07 -0.17
N SER A 131 -9.35 23.02 -1.43
CA SER A 131 -10.25 23.16 -2.59
C SER A 131 -10.42 21.88 -3.42
N SER A 132 -9.56 20.86 -3.23
CA SER A 132 -9.57 19.66 -4.06
C SER A 132 -9.14 18.40 -3.30
N VAL A 133 -9.38 17.24 -3.91
CA VAL A 133 -8.94 15.93 -3.44
C VAL A 133 -8.34 15.18 -4.62
N SER A 134 -7.17 14.57 -4.44
CA SER A 134 -6.59 13.63 -5.41
C SER A 134 -6.40 12.24 -4.85
N HIS A 135 -6.42 11.28 -5.77
CA HIS A 135 -6.15 9.87 -5.50
C HIS A 135 -5.13 9.34 -6.49
N SER A 136 -4.23 8.48 -6.01
CA SER A 136 -3.31 7.76 -6.87
C SER A 136 -4.04 6.84 -7.85
N LEU A 137 -3.49 6.71 -9.05
CA LEU A 137 -3.91 5.78 -10.11
C LEU A 137 -2.90 4.64 -10.26
N SER A 138 -1.62 4.95 -10.17
CA SER A 138 -0.51 4.00 -10.19
C SER A 138 0.56 4.49 -9.23
N VAL A 139 1.22 3.56 -8.54
CA VAL A 139 2.28 3.85 -7.57
C VAL A 139 3.44 2.88 -7.78
N ALA A 140 4.65 3.37 -7.59
CA ALA A 140 5.86 2.59 -7.45
C ALA A 140 6.67 3.03 -6.22
N LEU A 141 7.27 2.07 -5.53
CA LEU A 141 8.25 2.29 -4.47
C LEU A 141 9.61 1.77 -4.94
N ILE A 142 10.62 2.63 -4.90
CA ILE A 142 11.96 2.33 -5.41
C ILE A 142 12.97 2.54 -4.28
N PRO A 143 13.75 1.51 -3.90
CA PRO A 143 14.85 1.67 -2.97
C PRO A 143 15.98 2.46 -3.63
N GLU A 144 16.56 3.40 -2.89
CA GLU A 144 17.74 4.14 -3.34
C GLU A 144 19.02 3.60 -2.70
N PRO A 145 20.20 3.74 -3.37
CA PRO A 145 21.46 3.20 -2.88
C PRO A 145 21.89 3.73 -1.50
N ASP A 146 21.44 4.93 -1.14
CA ASP A 146 21.78 5.55 0.13
C ASP A 146 20.91 5.06 1.29
N GLY A 147 19.89 4.23 1.04
CA GLY A 147 18.94 3.73 2.04
C GLY A 147 17.66 4.57 2.16
N CYS A 148 17.49 5.58 1.32
CA CYS A 148 16.22 6.30 1.14
C CYS A 148 15.28 5.52 0.21
N TRP A 149 14.06 6.03 0.07
CA TRP A 149 13.03 5.42 -0.79
C TRP A 149 12.34 6.48 -1.63
N MET A 150 12.19 6.21 -2.92
CA MET A 150 11.43 7.05 -3.85
C MET A 150 10.01 6.50 -4.00
N LEU A 151 9.02 7.34 -3.75
CA LEU A 151 7.61 7.12 -4.05
C LEU A 151 7.25 7.86 -5.33
N MET A 152 6.99 7.10 -6.38
CA MET A 152 6.56 7.59 -7.67
C MET A 152 5.09 7.29 -7.85
N TYR A 153 4.25 8.29 -8.17
CA TYR A 153 2.84 8.02 -8.39
C TYR A 153 2.17 8.99 -9.36
N SER A 154 1.28 8.44 -10.19
CA SER A 154 0.31 9.24 -10.95
C SER A 154 -0.97 9.41 -10.15
N TYR A 155 -1.66 10.53 -10.33
CA TYR A 155 -2.89 10.83 -9.61
C TYR A 155 -3.95 11.47 -10.50
N TYR A 156 -5.19 11.40 -10.03
CA TYR A 156 -6.32 12.14 -10.55
C TYR A 156 -6.87 13.07 -9.46
N ASN A 157 -6.93 14.37 -9.74
CA ASN A 157 -7.45 15.39 -8.84
C ASN A 157 -8.85 15.82 -9.26
N LYS A 158 -9.76 15.89 -8.28
CA LYS A 158 -11.11 16.46 -8.41
C LYS A 158 -11.29 17.65 -7.48
N PRO A 159 -11.87 18.77 -7.96
CA PRO A 159 -12.32 19.84 -7.10
C PRO A 159 -13.36 19.36 -6.10
N LYS A 160 -13.38 19.96 -4.91
CA LYS A 160 -14.45 19.76 -3.92
C LYS A 160 -15.73 20.50 -4.36
N PRO A 161 -16.92 20.07 -3.89
CA PRO A 161 -18.16 20.83 -4.08
C PRO A 161 -17.97 22.31 -3.70
N GLY A 162 -18.49 23.22 -4.53
CA GLY A 162 -18.30 24.67 -4.37
C GLY A 162 -17.04 25.24 -5.05
N ASN A 163 -16.12 24.39 -5.56
CA ASN A 163 -14.94 24.82 -6.31
C ASN A 163 -15.03 24.45 -7.81
N ALA A 164 -16.23 24.54 -8.39
CA ALA A 164 -16.51 24.12 -9.77
C ALA A 164 -15.75 24.91 -10.84
N HIS A 165 -15.18 26.08 -10.49
CA HIS A 165 -14.29 26.86 -11.35
C HIS A 165 -12.91 26.18 -11.56
N LEU A 166 -12.57 25.20 -10.73
CA LEU A 166 -11.36 24.40 -10.91
C LEU A 166 -11.66 23.22 -11.84
N ASN A 167 -10.70 22.89 -12.70
CA ASN A 167 -10.79 21.73 -13.57
C ASN A 167 -10.15 20.51 -12.91
N ALA A 168 -10.80 19.36 -13.06
CA ALA A 168 -10.19 18.08 -12.75
C ALA A 168 -9.00 17.85 -13.70
N HIS A 169 -7.91 17.32 -13.15
CA HIS A 169 -6.67 17.11 -13.90
C HIS A 169 -5.96 15.84 -13.43
N GLN A 170 -5.05 15.37 -14.27
CA GLN A 170 -4.13 14.30 -13.92
C GLN A 170 -2.78 14.90 -13.56
N GLY A 171 -1.96 14.15 -12.86
CA GLY A 171 -0.61 14.57 -12.59
C GLY A 171 0.26 13.43 -12.13
N TYR A 172 1.48 13.77 -11.81
CA TYR A 172 2.50 12.85 -11.36
C TYR A 172 3.32 13.49 -10.25
N SER A 173 3.86 12.67 -9.37
CA SER A 173 4.72 13.13 -8.29
C SER A 173 5.79 12.09 -7.96
N GLU A 174 6.97 12.60 -7.64
CA GLU A 174 8.13 11.85 -7.17
C GLU A 174 8.49 12.38 -5.79
N MET A 175 8.38 11.53 -4.78
CA MET A 175 8.54 11.90 -3.37
C MET A 175 9.60 11.03 -2.73
N ARG A 176 10.71 11.65 -2.32
CA ARG A 176 11.85 10.99 -1.72
C ARG A 176 11.72 10.96 -0.19
N PHE A 177 11.50 9.78 0.37
CA PHE A 177 11.47 9.56 1.81
C PHE A 177 12.88 9.46 2.40
N SER A 178 13.10 10.23 3.46
CA SER A 178 14.27 10.09 4.33
C SER A 178 14.35 8.69 4.98
N LYS A 179 15.56 8.24 5.35
CA LYS A 179 15.81 6.95 6.03
C LYS A 179 14.88 6.65 7.21
N GLY A 180 14.52 7.68 7.98
CA GLY A 180 13.65 7.56 9.15
C GLY A 180 12.16 7.49 8.81
N LEU A 181 11.79 7.64 7.53
CA LEU A 181 10.40 7.70 7.05
C LEU A 181 9.57 8.72 7.84
N LYS A 182 10.16 9.87 8.20
CA LYS A 182 9.48 10.96 8.91
C LYS A 182 9.25 12.17 8.03
N ILE A 183 10.10 12.36 7.03
CA ILE A 183 10.03 13.46 6.07
C ILE A 183 10.16 12.87 4.67
N SER A 184 9.39 13.41 3.73
CA SER A 184 9.55 13.18 2.30
C SER A 184 9.57 14.50 1.55
N THR A 185 10.41 14.64 0.54
CA THR A 185 10.49 15.84 -0.30
C THR A 185 10.53 15.44 -1.76
N GLY A 186 9.97 16.25 -2.64
CA GLY A 186 10.15 16.04 -4.07
C GLY A 186 9.20 16.85 -4.91
N ASP A 187 9.06 16.46 -6.16
CA ASP A 187 8.43 17.24 -7.20
C ASP A 187 7.06 16.70 -7.56
N TYR A 188 6.24 17.56 -8.14
CA TYR A 188 5.03 17.19 -8.83
C TYR A 188 4.85 18.00 -10.11
N PHE A 189 4.10 17.43 -11.03
CA PHE A 189 3.55 18.17 -12.15
C PHE A 189 2.13 17.74 -12.45
N THR A 190 1.37 18.66 -13.04
CA THR A 190 0.01 18.43 -13.51
C THR A 190 -0.01 18.38 -15.03
N ALA A 191 -0.74 17.41 -15.57
CA ALA A 191 -0.97 17.22 -16.99
C ALA A 191 -2.47 17.37 -17.32
N LYS A 192 -2.77 17.70 -18.57
CA LYS A 192 -4.13 17.93 -19.12
C LYS A 192 -4.93 19.03 -18.38
N GLY A 193 -5.07 20.19 -19.02
CA GLY A 193 -5.97 21.28 -18.58
C GLY A 193 -5.34 22.38 -17.73
N ARG A 194 -4.21 22.10 -17.06
CA ARG A 194 -3.36 23.10 -16.38
C ARG A 194 -1.95 22.51 -16.26
N GLY A 195 -0.97 23.05 -16.97
CA GLY A 195 0.43 22.65 -16.82
C GLY A 195 1.05 23.43 -15.67
N THR A 196 1.24 22.79 -14.52
CA THR A 196 1.95 23.36 -13.38
C THR A 196 2.95 22.35 -12.85
N ALA A 197 4.07 22.82 -12.36
CA ALA A 197 5.04 22.02 -11.64
C ALA A 197 5.31 22.66 -10.28
N GLY A 198 5.85 21.88 -9.36
CA GLY A 198 6.19 22.40 -8.05
C GLY A 198 6.82 21.36 -7.15
N ILE A 199 7.13 21.80 -5.94
CA ILE A 199 7.71 20.95 -4.90
C ILE A 199 6.70 20.70 -3.79
N MET A 200 6.84 19.55 -3.13
CA MET A 200 6.09 19.19 -1.93
C MET A 200 7.04 18.68 -0.85
N THR A 201 6.66 18.94 0.40
CA THR A 201 7.24 18.33 1.59
C THR A 201 6.16 17.66 2.40
N PHE A 202 6.32 16.36 2.66
CA PHE A 202 5.47 15.58 3.57
C PHE A 202 6.17 15.44 4.92
N THR A 203 5.46 15.74 6.00
CA THR A 203 5.92 15.54 7.38
C THR A 203 4.97 14.59 8.09
N ARG A 204 5.51 13.52 8.68
CA ARG A 204 4.71 12.51 9.36
C ARG A 204 4.02 13.10 10.59
N LYS A 205 2.75 12.76 10.78
CA LYS A 205 1.99 13.06 12.00
C LYS A 205 2.25 12.02 13.10
#